data_AF-A0A925D729-F1
#
_entry.id   AF-A0A925D729-F1
#
_cell.length_a   1.000
_cell.length_b   1.000
_cell.length_c   1.000
_cell.angle_alpha   90.00
_cell.angle_beta   90.00
_cell.angle_gamma   90.00
#
_symmetry.space_group_name_H-M   'P 1'
#
loop_
_entity.id
_entity.type
_entity.pdbx_description
1 polymer ?
#
loop_
_entity_poly.entity_id
_entity_poly.type
_entity_poly.pdbx_seq_one_letter_code
_entity_poly.pdbx_strand_id
1 'polypeptide(L)'
;MSRRSAFTLVEILIVVVILAILAAAVIPQFSDSTNDAKNSTSLFNLNTFRSQIAIYRAQHGGLVPTGADAAAITVQLTSKTNGDGTTTGTPTLGPYLQAIPNNTAVVDTTKQALIKVVIVDPTANDAAFGWIYNKANGNIFSAADYLK
;
A
#
# COMPACT_ATOMS: atom_id res chain seq x y z
N MET A 1 36.48 22.44 -50.50
CA MET A 1 37.20 21.36 -49.81
C MET A 1 36.77 21.38 -48.34
N SER A 2 35.81 20.56 -47.95
CA SER A 2 35.27 20.56 -46.59
C SER A 2 36.26 19.88 -45.63
N ARG A 3 36.81 20.64 -44.69
CA ARG A 3 37.60 20.08 -43.58
C ARG A 3 36.66 19.28 -42.69
N ARG A 4 36.83 17.96 -42.64
CA ARG A 4 36.19 17.13 -41.62
C ARG A 4 36.94 17.34 -40.31
N SER A 5 36.26 17.89 -39.31
CA SER A 5 36.76 17.96 -37.93
C SER A 5 36.76 16.55 -37.35
N ALA A 6 37.94 16.03 -37.01
CA ALA A 6 38.08 14.77 -36.30
C ALA A 6 38.16 15.07 -34.79
N PHE A 7 37.33 14.42 -33.99
CA PHE A 7 37.38 14.50 -32.53
C PHE A 7 38.65 13.86 -32.00
N THR A 8 39.25 14.47 -30.97
CA THR A 8 40.42 13.91 -30.31
C THR A 8 40.03 12.83 -29.31
N LEU A 9 40.90 11.82 -29.12
CA LEU A 9 40.69 10.79 -28.09
C LEU A 9 40.63 11.38 -26.67
N VAL A 10 41.36 12.47 -26.44
CA VAL A 10 41.39 13.18 -25.15
C VAL A 10 40.06 13.87 -24.86
N GLU A 11 39.41 14.45 -25.86
CA GLU A 11 38.07 15.04 -25.69
C GLU A 11 37.05 13.99 -25.29
N ILE A 12 37.06 12.82 -25.94
CA ILE A 12 36.16 11.73 -25.55
C ILE A 12 36.48 11.23 -24.14
N LEU A 13 37.77 11.14 -23.75
CA LEU A 13 38.19 10.70 -22.42
C LEU A 13 37.65 11.63 -21.31
N ILE A 14 37.79 12.94 -21.45
CA ILE A 14 37.32 13.90 -20.45
C ILE A 14 35.79 13.85 -20.35
N VAL A 15 35.09 13.73 -21.48
CA VAL A 15 33.63 13.64 -21.51
C VAL A 15 33.14 12.39 -20.77
N VAL A 16 33.73 11.21 -21.00
CA VAL A 16 33.28 10.00 -20.29
C VAL A 16 33.60 10.04 -18.80
N VAL A 17 34.70 10.68 -18.40
CA VAL A 17 35.04 10.87 -16.98
C VAL A 17 34.02 11.78 -16.29
N ILE A 18 33.64 12.90 -16.92
CA ILE A 18 32.63 13.81 -16.36
C ILE A 18 31.27 13.10 -16.28
N LEU A 19 30.86 12.37 -17.33
CA LEU A 19 29.62 11.59 -17.32
C LEU A 19 29.60 10.52 -16.22
N ALA A 20 30.73 9.87 -15.94
CA ALA A 20 30.84 8.89 -14.87
C ALA A 20 30.65 9.52 -13.47
N ILE A 21 31.23 10.69 -13.22
CA ILE A 21 31.07 11.42 -11.95
C ILE A 21 29.62 11.89 -11.78
N LEU A 22 29.03 12.46 -12.83
CA LEU A 22 27.64 12.92 -12.79
C LEU A 22 26.67 11.77 -12.57
N ALA A 23 26.86 10.63 -13.24
CA ALA A 23 26.04 9.44 -13.03
C ALA A 23 26.14 8.92 -11.58
N ALA A 24 27.36 8.85 -11.02
CA ALA A 24 27.58 8.36 -9.66
C ALA A 24 26.93 9.25 -8.60
N ALA A 25 26.94 10.58 -8.78
CA ALA A 25 26.35 11.51 -7.82
C ALA A 25 24.81 11.54 -7.85
N VAL A 26 24.20 11.29 -9.02
CA VAL A 26 22.76 11.48 -9.25
C VAL A 26 21.94 10.24 -8.87
N ILE A 27 22.47 9.03 -9.07
CA ILE A 27 21.75 7.76 -8.80
C ILE A 27 21.29 7.60 -7.34
N PRO A 28 22.10 7.86 -6.29
CA PRO A 28 21.69 7.58 -4.91
C PRO A 28 20.47 8.41 -4.47
N GLN A 29 20.32 9.64 -4.96
CA GLN A 29 19.25 10.56 -4.52
C GLN A 29 17.84 10.12 -4.94
N PHE A 30 17.70 9.32 -6.00
CA PHE A 30 16.39 8.86 -6.48
C PHE A 30 15.82 7.66 -5.71
N SER A 31 16.67 6.86 -5.06
CA SER A 31 16.24 5.64 -4.36
C SER A 31 15.48 5.95 -3.08
N ASP A 32 15.95 6.93 -2.30
CA ASP A 32 15.36 7.29 -1.00
C ASP A 32 14.00 7.99 -1.18
N SER A 33 13.91 8.95 -2.10
CA SER A 33 12.65 9.67 -2.40
C SER A 33 11.53 8.73 -2.86
N THR A 34 11.88 7.66 -3.60
CA THR A 34 10.91 6.65 -4.03
C THR A 34 10.37 5.83 -2.86
N ASN A 35 11.21 5.50 -1.88
CA ASN A 35 10.80 4.75 -0.69
C ASN A 35 9.92 5.60 0.23
N ASP A 36 10.25 6.89 0.39
CA ASP A 36 9.43 7.84 1.16
C ASP A 36 8.05 8.04 0.53
N ALA A 37 7.98 8.14 -0.80
CA ALA A 37 6.73 8.23 -1.53
C ALA A 37 5.86 6.97 -1.35
N LYS A 38 6.47 5.78 -1.38
CA LYS A 38 5.79 4.51 -1.12
C LYS A 38 5.27 4.41 0.31
N ASN A 39 6.03 4.87 1.30
CA ASN A 39 5.58 4.85 2.69
C ASN A 39 4.43 5.85 2.91
N SER A 40 4.56 7.07 2.35
CA SER A 40 3.52 8.10 2.41
C SER A 40 2.21 7.63 1.78
N THR A 41 2.28 6.94 0.64
CA THR A 41 1.11 6.34 -0.03
C THR A 41 0.48 5.24 0.82
N SER A 42 1.31 4.39 1.45
CA SER A 42 0.81 3.34 2.34
C SER A 42 0.09 3.91 3.56
N LEU A 43 0.66 4.93 4.22
CA LEU A 43 0.04 5.61 5.36
C LEU A 43 -1.27 6.30 4.97
N PHE A 44 -1.32 6.94 3.80
CA PHE A 44 -2.56 7.52 3.26
C PHE A 44 -3.63 6.44 3.03
N ASN A 45 -3.25 5.32 2.42
CA ASN A 45 -4.14 4.19 2.20
C ASN A 45 -4.63 3.58 3.52
N LEU A 46 -3.76 3.45 4.53
CA LEU A 46 -4.10 2.97 5.86
C LEU A 46 -5.13 3.86 6.55
N ASN A 47 -4.93 5.19 6.51
CA ASN A 47 -5.88 6.15 7.08
C ASN A 47 -7.22 6.14 6.36
N THR A 48 -7.20 6.02 5.02
CA THR A 48 -8.41 5.84 4.23
C THR A 48 -9.15 4.58 4.65
N PHE A 49 -8.43 3.45 4.80
CA PHE A 49 -8.99 2.19 5.23
C PHE A 49 -9.64 2.30 6.62
N ARG A 50 -8.92 2.87 7.60
CA ARG A 50 -9.45 3.13 8.96
C ARG A 50 -10.71 3.98 8.94
N SER A 51 -10.74 5.04 8.12
CA SER A 51 -11.91 5.90 7.95
C SER A 51 -13.11 5.13 7.42
N GLN A 52 -12.92 4.28 6.42
CA GLN A 52 -14.01 3.46 5.85
C GLN A 52 -14.53 2.40 6.83
N ILE A 53 -13.66 1.79 7.65
CA ILE A 53 -14.09 0.90 8.74
C ILE A 53 -14.88 1.67 9.81
N ALA A 54 -14.49 2.92 10.11
CA ALA A 54 -15.26 3.74 11.06
C ALA A 54 -16.66 4.08 10.51
N ILE A 55 -16.78 4.37 9.21
CA ILE A 55 -18.08 4.60 8.55
C ILE A 55 -18.91 3.30 8.55
N TYR A 56 -18.30 2.15 8.23
CA TYR A 56 -18.95 0.84 8.34
C TYR A 56 -19.52 0.66 9.75
N ARG A 57 -18.69 0.91 10.76
CA ARG A 57 -19.06 0.74 12.18
C ARG A 57 -20.21 1.63 12.59
N ALA A 58 -20.23 2.88 12.13
CA ALA A 58 -21.32 3.81 12.41
C ALA A 58 -22.65 3.34 11.80
N GLN A 59 -22.62 2.76 10.60
CA GLN A 59 -23.83 2.29 9.90
C GLN A 59 -24.32 0.92 10.39
N HIS A 60 -23.43 0.09 10.94
CA HIS A 60 -23.74 -1.25 11.44
C HIS A 60 -23.93 -1.30 12.96
N GLY A 61 -24.44 -0.23 13.57
CA GLY A 61 -24.77 -0.21 15.01
C GLY A 61 -23.58 -0.47 15.93
N GLY A 62 -22.36 -0.09 15.52
CA GLY A 62 -21.14 -0.30 16.30
C GLY A 62 -20.39 -1.60 15.96
N LEU A 63 -20.93 -2.46 15.10
CA LEU A 63 -20.26 -3.67 14.62
C LEU A 63 -19.14 -3.31 13.64
N VAL A 64 -18.03 -4.01 13.75
CA VAL A 64 -16.94 -3.96 12.76
C VAL A 64 -17.11 -5.12 11.78
N PRO A 65 -16.44 -5.13 10.62
CA PRO A 65 -16.41 -6.32 9.77
C PRO A 65 -15.93 -7.54 10.56
N THR A 66 -16.79 -8.54 10.73
CA THR A 66 -16.53 -9.73 11.57
C THR A 66 -16.34 -11.01 10.77
N GLY A 67 -16.23 -10.90 9.44
CA GLY A 67 -15.95 -11.99 8.52
C GLY A 67 -14.89 -12.97 9.04
N ALA A 68 -15.12 -14.27 8.81
CA ALA A 68 -14.28 -15.34 9.36
C ALA A 68 -12.83 -15.28 8.83
N ASP A 69 -12.67 -14.85 7.58
CA ASP A 69 -11.42 -14.79 6.83
C ASP A 69 -11.30 -13.51 5.99
N ALA A 70 -10.18 -13.37 5.29
CA ALA A 70 -9.88 -12.20 4.47
C ALA A 70 -10.90 -11.95 3.35
N ALA A 71 -11.45 -13.02 2.77
CA ALA A 71 -12.42 -12.92 1.69
C ALA A 71 -13.74 -12.35 2.21
N ALA A 72 -14.22 -12.85 3.36
CA ALA A 72 -15.42 -12.34 4.02
C ALA A 72 -15.25 -10.88 4.44
N ILE A 73 -14.10 -10.50 5.04
CA ILE A 73 -13.80 -9.11 5.38
C ILE A 73 -13.79 -8.22 4.13
N THR A 74 -13.16 -8.68 3.05
CA THR A 74 -13.12 -7.94 1.79
C THR A 74 -14.53 -7.70 1.26
N VAL A 75 -15.36 -8.74 1.21
CA VAL A 75 -16.76 -8.65 0.76
C VAL A 75 -17.57 -7.68 1.60
N GLN A 76 -17.43 -7.70 2.93
CA GLN A 76 -18.14 -6.77 3.82
C GLN A 76 -17.78 -5.30 3.58
N LEU A 77 -16.57 -5.03 3.09
CA LEU A 77 -16.10 -3.67 2.81
C LEU A 77 -16.33 -3.23 1.35
N THR A 78 -16.27 -4.16 0.39
CA THR A 78 -16.36 -3.86 -1.04
C THR A 78 -17.73 -4.08 -1.66
N SER A 79 -18.62 -4.77 -0.96
CA SER A 79 -20.01 -5.01 -1.39
C SER A 79 -20.99 -4.25 -0.51
N LYS A 80 -22.25 -4.19 -0.95
CA LYS A 80 -23.32 -3.75 -0.07
C LYS A 80 -23.61 -4.81 0.99
N THR A 81 -23.92 -4.36 2.20
CA THR A 81 -24.27 -5.21 3.34
C THR A 81 -25.58 -4.78 3.99
N ASN A 82 -26.21 -5.70 4.73
CA ASN A 82 -27.29 -5.43 5.66
C ASN A 82 -26.73 -4.91 6.99
N GLY A 83 -27.57 -4.40 7.89
CA GLY A 83 -27.13 -3.88 9.20
C GLY A 83 -26.38 -4.87 10.09
N ASP A 84 -26.49 -6.18 9.83
CA ASP A 84 -25.75 -7.26 10.51
C ASP A 84 -24.44 -7.65 9.80
N GLY A 85 -24.11 -7.00 8.69
CA GLY A 85 -22.92 -7.28 7.90
C GLY A 85 -23.05 -8.43 6.90
N THR A 86 -24.24 -9.01 6.72
CA THR A 86 -24.49 -10.03 5.68
C THR A 86 -24.70 -9.39 4.31
N THR A 87 -24.45 -10.15 3.24
CA THR A 87 -24.65 -9.72 1.84
C THR A 87 -25.87 -10.33 1.16
N THR A 88 -26.63 -11.14 1.91
CA THR A 88 -27.80 -11.87 1.39
C THR A 88 -29.03 -10.96 1.33
N GLY A 89 -30.03 -11.33 0.53
CA GLY A 89 -31.28 -10.57 0.43
C GLY A 89 -31.10 -9.24 -0.31
N THR A 90 -31.46 -8.13 0.33
CA THR A 90 -31.46 -6.78 -0.28
C THR A 90 -30.58 -5.81 0.51
N PRO A 91 -29.25 -5.95 0.42
CA PRO A 91 -28.31 -5.10 1.16
C PRO A 91 -28.36 -3.65 0.68
N THR A 92 -28.31 -2.71 1.62
CA THR A 92 -28.47 -1.27 1.38
C THR A 92 -27.31 -0.41 1.87
N LEU A 93 -26.50 -0.92 2.80
CA LEU A 93 -25.37 -0.19 3.38
C LEU A 93 -24.09 -0.44 2.56
N GLY A 94 -23.23 0.57 2.47
CA GLY A 94 -22.01 0.50 1.64
C GLY A 94 -22.25 0.58 0.12
N PRO A 95 -21.27 0.19 -0.71
CA PRO A 95 -19.93 -0.30 -0.32
C PRO A 95 -19.07 0.82 0.29
N TYR A 96 -18.06 0.44 1.07
CA TYR A 96 -17.18 1.37 1.77
C TYR A 96 -15.84 1.54 1.06
N LEU A 97 -15.41 0.50 0.34
CA LEU A 97 -14.23 0.51 -0.51
C LEU A 97 -14.61 0.02 -1.91
N GLN A 98 -13.96 0.54 -2.95
CA GLN A 98 -14.12 -0.02 -4.30
C GLN A 98 -13.25 -1.27 -4.51
N ALA A 99 -12.08 -1.28 -3.88
CA ALA A 99 -11.17 -2.41 -3.80
C ALA A 99 -10.30 -2.24 -2.55
N ILE A 100 -9.63 -3.30 -2.11
CA ILE A 100 -8.63 -3.19 -1.05
C ILE A 100 -7.44 -2.36 -1.58
N PRO A 101 -7.11 -1.22 -0.95
CA PRO A 101 -5.96 -0.43 -1.37
C PRO A 101 -4.65 -1.21 -1.22
N ASN A 102 -3.69 -0.94 -2.10
CA ASN A 102 -2.37 -1.55 -2.00
C ASN A 102 -1.55 -0.92 -0.88
N ASN A 103 -0.91 -1.76 -0.05
CA ASN A 103 0.17 -1.33 0.82
C ASN A 103 1.48 -1.26 0.04
N THR A 104 1.81 -0.08 -0.47
CA THR A 104 3.05 0.15 -1.25
C THR A 104 4.34 0.05 -0.44
N ALA A 105 4.27 -0.05 0.90
CA ALA A 105 5.42 -0.34 1.75
C ALA A 105 5.83 -1.81 1.70
N VAL A 106 4.94 -2.71 1.25
CA VAL A 106 5.29 -4.11 0.98
C VAL A 106 5.96 -4.21 -0.40
N VAL A 107 7.19 -4.72 -0.43
CA VAL A 107 8.01 -4.83 -1.65
C VAL A 107 7.38 -5.76 -2.69
N ASP A 108 6.80 -6.88 -2.23
CA ASP A 108 6.14 -7.85 -3.09
C ASP A 108 4.75 -7.36 -3.52
N THR A 109 4.63 -6.94 -4.77
CA THR A 109 3.41 -6.34 -5.34
C THR A 109 2.21 -7.28 -5.30
N THR A 110 2.44 -8.59 -5.29
CA THR A 110 1.37 -9.60 -5.26
C THR A 110 0.71 -9.70 -3.88
N LYS A 111 1.37 -9.19 -2.84
CA LYS A 111 0.93 -9.28 -1.44
C LYS A 111 0.31 -7.98 -0.92
N GLN A 112 0.48 -6.86 -1.62
CA GLN A 112 0.11 -5.52 -1.12
C GLN A 112 -1.37 -5.35 -0.75
N ALA A 113 -2.27 -6.12 -1.37
CA ALA A 113 -3.71 -6.10 -1.08
C ALA A 113 -4.18 -7.27 -0.19
N LEU A 114 -3.29 -8.20 0.19
CA LEU A 114 -3.66 -9.35 1.00
C LEU A 114 -3.89 -8.93 2.45
N ILE A 115 -4.97 -9.44 3.04
CA ILE A 115 -5.35 -9.18 4.43
C ILE A 115 -5.09 -10.44 5.26
N LYS A 116 -4.38 -10.28 6.37
CA LYS A 116 -4.33 -11.28 7.45
C LYS A 116 -5.40 -10.93 8.47
N VAL A 117 -6.27 -11.87 8.80
CA VAL A 117 -7.29 -11.67 9.84
C VAL A 117 -6.78 -12.24 11.16
N VAL A 118 -6.81 -11.41 12.20
CA VAL A 118 -6.37 -11.74 13.56
C VAL A 118 -7.43 -11.33 14.59
N ILE A 119 -7.27 -11.76 15.84
CA ILE A 119 -8.11 -11.36 16.98
C ILE A 119 -7.32 -10.60 18.05
N VAL A 120 -5.99 -10.56 17.90
CA VAL A 120 -5.06 -9.82 18.74
C VAL A 120 -4.26 -8.94 17.82
N ASP A 121 -4.03 -7.69 18.22
CA ASP A 121 -3.23 -6.75 17.45
C ASP A 121 -1.81 -7.32 17.24
N PRO A 122 -1.22 -7.15 16.04
CA PRO A 122 0.09 -7.72 15.75
C PRO A 122 1.17 -7.11 16.66
N THR A 123 2.29 -7.81 16.84
CA THR A 123 3.47 -7.32 17.58
C THR A 123 4.73 -7.29 16.72
N ALA A 124 4.63 -7.73 15.46
CA ALA A 124 5.72 -7.80 14.50
C ALA A 124 5.16 -7.69 13.07
N ASN A 125 6.04 -7.29 12.15
CA ASN A 125 5.75 -7.23 10.71
C ASN A 125 5.51 -8.65 10.14
N ASP A 126 4.73 -8.74 9.07
CA ASP A 126 4.44 -9.99 8.36
C ASP A 126 4.50 -9.77 6.85
N ALA A 127 5.66 -10.04 6.25
CA ALA A 127 5.92 -9.81 4.83
C ALA A 127 5.11 -10.73 3.87
N ALA A 128 4.30 -11.65 4.40
CA ALA A 128 3.38 -12.45 3.60
C ALA A 128 2.09 -11.69 3.22
N PHE A 129 1.81 -10.54 3.87
CA PHE A 129 0.56 -9.80 3.70
C PHE A 129 0.80 -8.30 3.47
N GLY A 130 -0.24 -7.62 2.97
CA GLY A 130 -0.30 -6.17 2.86
C GLY A 130 -0.81 -5.53 4.15
N TRP A 131 -1.89 -6.09 4.68
CA TRP A 131 -2.61 -5.56 5.83
C TRP A 131 -2.85 -6.63 6.87
N ILE A 132 -2.90 -6.22 8.13
CA ILE A 132 -3.35 -7.06 9.24
C ILE A 132 -4.59 -6.41 9.83
N TYR A 133 -5.70 -7.14 9.81
CA TYR A 133 -7.00 -6.69 10.31
C TYR A 133 -7.38 -7.47 11.58
N ASN A 134 -7.63 -6.76 12.67
CA ASN A 134 -8.15 -7.34 13.89
C ASN A 134 -9.68 -7.30 13.88
N LYS A 135 -10.30 -8.47 13.70
CA LYS A 135 -11.76 -8.61 13.64
C LYS A 135 -12.47 -8.44 14.98
N ALA A 136 -11.74 -8.45 16.10
CA ALA A 136 -12.32 -8.27 17.43
C ALA A 136 -12.64 -6.80 17.73
N ASN A 137 -11.85 -5.86 17.20
CA ASN A 137 -11.97 -4.43 17.48
C ASN A 137 -12.08 -3.54 16.23
N GLY A 138 -11.84 -4.08 15.04
CA GLY A 138 -11.85 -3.36 13.76
C GLY A 138 -10.56 -2.62 13.44
N ASN A 139 -9.51 -2.80 14.23
CA ASN A 139 -8.23 -2.15 13.96
C ASN A 139 -7.56 -2.74 12.72
N ILE A 140 -6.91 -1.88 11.95
CA ILE A 140 -6.10 -2.28 10.80
C ILE A 140 -4.70 -1.69 10.89
N PHE A 141 -3.73 -2.51 10.49
CA PHE A 141 -2.30 -2.25 10.57
C PHE A 141 -1.62 -2.53 9.23
N SER A 142 -0.57 -1.78 8.95
CA SER A 142 0.38 -2.14 7.88
C SER A 142 1.14 -3.39 8.29
N ALA A 143 1.28 -4.34 7.37
CA ALA A 143 2.08 -5.56 7.61
C ALA A 143 3.59 -5.33 7.38
N ALA A 144 3.97 -4.26 6.66
CA ALA A 144 5.36 -3.91 6.36
C ALA A 144 6.03 -3.06 7.45
N ASP A 145 5.25 -2.23 8.14
CA ASP A 145 5.78 -1.29 9.13
C ASP A 145 4.76 -1.10 10.24
N TYR A 146 4.93 -1.84 11.34
CA TYR A 146 4.03 -1.84 12.49
C TYR A 146 4.08 -0.52 13.28
N LEU A 147 5.17 0.25 13.16
CA LEU A 147 5.44 1.44 13.96
C LEU A 147 5.07 2.73 13.20
N LYS A 148 3.77 3.00 13.03
CA LYS A 148 3.13 4.34 12.94
C LYS A 148 1.60 4.23 12.75
#